data_AF-A0A7J7XTD8-F1
#
_entry.id   AF-A0A7J7XTD8-F1
#
_cell.length_a   1.000
_cell.length_b   1.000
_cell.length_c   1.000
_cell.angle_alpha   90.00
_cell.angle_beta   90.00
_cell.angle_gamma   90.00
#
_symmetry.space_group_name_H-M   'P 1'
#
loop_
_entity.id
_entity.type
_entity.pdbx_description
1 polymer ?
#
loop_
_entity_poly.entity_id
_entity_poly.type
_entity_poly.pdbx_seq_one_letter_code
_entity_poly.pdbx_strand_id
1 'polypeptide(L)'
;MAGRSPGVRRQTGSGTPLPPRVQQPTTSRRDLLAKEEEYKRLNAELEAKTADLVRQAEEVIRNQQEVQSRPISAQIKSHEGEDDYSLRGLLLSEGTVHLHSETKFKFFSCKPKTKNVDPVNKVQNKLHSASQARKTNSSIKLKYSVQTASDVATLDDFSDFSLAKTVSKIEGQLEEEGSPDYIDDDIFCGVNKDIGTEAQIRFLKAKLRVMQEELDNVVCECNKKEGEIQDLKSQIKNFGEDCVRQQRTINLQQSQTEKYKTLFEEANKKCDGLQQQLSSAERELENKRRLQKQAATSQSATDVRLNRALEEAEKYKLELSKLRQNNKDIANEEHKKIEALKSENKKLEKQKGELMIGFKKQLKLIDVLKRQKMHIEASKMLSFTEEEFMKALDWGNS
;
A
#
# COMPACT_ATOMS: atom_id res chain seq x y z
N MET A 1 -73.23 24.61 -25.62
CA MET A 1 -72.60 24.55 -26.95
C MET A 1 -71.85 23.21 -27.02
N ALA A 2 -72.54 22.10 -27.33
CA ALA A 2 -72.64 21.51 -28.68
C ALA A 2 -71.24 21.22 -29.29
N GLY A 3 -70.86 20.01 -29.69
CA GLY A 3 -71.54 18.72 -29.74
C GLY A 3 -70.69 17.69 -30.52
N ARG A 4 -71.04 16.41 -30.32
CA ARG A 4 -70.99 15.27 -31.26
C ARG A 4 -69.68 14.84 -31.96
N SER A 5 -69.32 13.58 -31.66
CA SER A 5 -68.52 12.63 -32.45
C SER A 5 -69.12 12.34 -33.84
N PRO A 6 -68.37 11.63 -34.73
CA PRO A 6 -68.64 10.18 -34.87
C PRO A 6 -67.39 9.32 -35.11
N GLY A 7 -67.50 8.04 -34.73
CA GLY A 7 -66.47 7.04 -34.94
C GLY A 7 -66.44 6.45 -36.36
N VAL A 8 -65.36 5.71 -36.64
CA VAL A 8 -65.28 4.73 -37.72
C VAL A 8 -64.74 3.42 -37.14
N ARG A 9 -65.39 2.34 -37.55
CA ARG A 9 -65.27 0.95 -37.08
C ARG A 9 -64.56 0.13 -38.17
N ARG A 10 -63.98 -1.01 -37.76
CA ARG A 10 -63.41 -2.14 -38.56
C ARG A 10 -61.90 -2.01 -38.83
N GLN A 11 -61.07 -3.06 -38.77
CA GLN A 11 -61.32 -4.50 -38.76
C GLN A 11 -60.09 -5.23 -38.18
N THR A 12 -60.35 -6.39 -37.58
CA THR A 12 -59.39 -7.42 -37.16
C THR A 12 -58.51 -7.91 -38.31
N GLY A 13 -57.20 -7.99 -38.08
CA GLY A 13 -56.23 -8.74 -38.87
C GLY A 13 -55.41 -9.65 -37.97
N SER A 14 -55.50 -10.95 -38.21
CA SER A 14 -54.86 -12.05 -37.48
C SER A 14 -53.39 -12.24 -37.85
N GLY A 15 -52.54 -12.47 -36.86
CA GLY A 15 -51.51 -13.51 -36.90
C GLY A 15 -50.07 -13.08 -37.23
N THR A 16 -49.25 -12.83 -36.21
CA THR A 16 -48.01 -13.59 -35.92
C THR A 16 -47.49 -13.24 -34.51
N PRO A 17 -47.03 -14.18 -33.66
CA PRO A 17 -46.58 -13.87 -32.31
C PRO A 17 -45.15 -13.31 -32.33
N LEU A 18 -44.96 -12.12 -31.74
CA LEU A 18 -43.64 -11.59 -31.38
C LEU A 18 -43.07 -12.38 -30.18
N PRO A 19 -41.75 -12.64 -30.13
CA PRO A 19 -41.14 -13.32 -29.00
C PRO A 19 -41.22 -12.44 -27.74
N PRO A 20 -41.34 -13.03 -26.54
CA PRO A 20 -41.47 -12.26 -25.31
C PRO A 20 -40.17 -11.48 -25.07
N ARG A 21 -40.32 -10.15 -24.98
CA ARG A 21 -39.33 -9.24 -24.41
C ARG A 21 -39.01 -9.75 -23.02
N VAL A 22 -37.79 -10.25 -22.82
CA VAL A 22 -37.24 -10.65 -21.52
C VAL A 22 -37.39 -9.45 -20.58
N GLN A 23 -38.41 -9.49 -19.74
CA GLN A 23 -38.50 -8.62 -18.58
C GLN A 23 -37.37 -9.09 -17.66
N GLN A 24 -36.33 -8.26 -17.53
CA GLN A 24 -35.34 -8.49 -16.49
C GLN A 24 -36.08 -8.54 -15.15
N PRO A 25 -35.71 -9.46 -14.24
CA PRO A 25 -36.41 -9.63 -12.98
C PRO A 25 -36.39 -8.31 -12.22
N THR A 26 -37.55 -7.78 -11.82
CA THR A 26 -37.65 -6.61 -10.93
C THR A 26 -36.94 -6.82 -9.59
N THR A 27 -36.55 -8.06 -9.29
CA THR A 27 -35.73 -8.45 -8.15
C THR A 27 -34.28 -7.99 -8.29
N SER A 28 -33.66 -8.04 -9.47
CA SER A 28 -32.26 -7.63 -9.67
C SER A 28 -32.07 -6.12 -9.48
N ARG A 29 -33.05 -5.32 -9.90
CA ARG A 29 -33.02 -3.87 -9.70
C ARG A 29 -33.16 -3.47 -8.24
N ARG A 30 -34.00 -4.17 -7.46
CA ARG A 30 -34.12 -3.93 -6.01
C ARG A 30 -32.85 -4.35 -5.26
N ASP A 31 -32.23 -5.44 -5.68
CA ASP A 31 -30.97 -5.94 -5.11
C ASP A 31 -29.80 -4.99 -5.37
N LEU A 32 -29.73 -4.42 -6.58
CA LEU A 32 -28.75 -3.37 -6.93
C LEU A 32 -28.94 -2.09 -6.11
N LEU A 33 -30.20 -1.67 -5.88
CA LEU A 33 -30.50 -0.49 -5.06
C LEU A 33 -30.13 -0.71 -3.58
N ALA A 34 -30.41 -1.90 -3.04
CA ALA A 34 -30.01 -2.25 -1.67
C ALA A 34 -28.47 -2.22 -1.51
N LYS A 35 -27.74 -2.72 -2.52
CA LYS A 35 -26.27 -2.68 -2.54
C LYS A 35 -25.73 -1.27 -2.67
N GLU A 36 -26.39 -0.39 -3.44
CA GLU A 36 -26.04 1.03 -3.53
C GLU A 36 -26.21 1.75 -2.19
N GLU A 37 -27.29 1.47 -1.46
CA GLU A 37 -27.51 2.02 -0.12
C GLU A 37 -26.45 1.56 0.89
N GLU A 38 -26.05 0.29 0.83
CA GLU A 38 -24.98 -0.26 1.66
C GLU A 38 -23.64 0.42 1.36
N TYR A 39 -23.30 0.58 0.08
CA TYR A 39 -22.09 1.31 -0.31
C TYR A 39 -22.12 2.77 0.16
N LYS A 40 -23.27 3.45 0.08
CA LYS A 40 -23.40 4.81 0.62
C LYS A 40 -23.16 4.88 2.13
N ARG A 41 -23.67 3.90 2.90
CA ARG A 41 -23.39 3.83 4.35
C ARG A 41 -21.91 3.58 4.63
N LEU A 42 -21.30 2.64 3.92
CA LEU A 42 -19.88 2.33 4.09
C LEU A 42 -19.00 3.53 3.72
N ASN A 43 -19.35 4.26 2.67
CA ASN A 43 -18.63 5.46 2.26
C ASN A 43 -18.77 6.58 3.32
N ALA A 44 -19.96 6.77 3.89
CA ALA A 44 -20.17 7.72 4.98
C ALA A 44 -19.36 7.34 6.24
N GLU A 45 -19.24 6.04 6.56
CA GLU A 45 -18.40 5.56 7.66
C GLU A 45 -16.91 5.78 7.39
N LEU A 46 -16.46 5.55 6.15
CA LEU A 46 -15.07 5.82 5.74
C LEU A 46 -14.73 7.31 5.79
N GLU A 47 -15.65 8.17 5.35
CA GLU A 47 -15.53 9.62 5.46
C GLU A 47 -15.47 10.06 6.92
N ALA A 48 -16.32 9.51 7.79
CA ALA A 48 -16.28 9.79 9.23
C ALA A 48 -14.95 9.36 9.87
N LYS A 49 -14.44 8.16 9.56
CA LYS A 49 -13.14 7.68 10.06
C LYS A 49 -11.98 8.53 9.55
N THR A 50 -12.06 9.01 8.30
CA THR A 50 -11.06 9.90 7.73
C THR A 50 -11.09 11.26 8.40
N ALA A 51 -12.28 11.81 8.66
CA ALA A 51 -12.44 13.05 9.42
C ALA A 51 -11.88 12.93 10.85
N ASP A 52 -12.09 11.80 11.52
CA ASP A 52 -11.54 11.54 12.85
C ASP A 52 -10.01 11.41 12.84
N LEU A 53 -9.45 10.72 11.85
CA LEU A 53 -8.00 10.60 11.71
C LEU A 53 -7.35 11.97 11.41
N VAL A 54 -7.96 12.78 10.54
CA VAL A 54 -7.52 14.15 10.26
C VAL A 54 -7.59 15.01 11.52
N ARG A 55 -8.70 14.92 12.29
CA ARG A 55 -8.85 15.65 13.56
C ARG A 55 -7.77 15.27 14.58
N GLN A 56 -7.44 13.98 14.70
CA GLN A 56 -6.34 13.52 15.56
C GLN A 56 -4.99 14.05 15.08
N ALA A 57 -4.73 14.04 13.77
CA ALA A 57 -3.50 14.59 13.21
C ALA A 57 -3.38 16.10 13.46
N GLU A 58 -4.46 16.85 13.28
CA GLU A 58 -4.50 18.27 13.60
C GLU A 58 -4.31 18.54 15.08
N GLU A 59 -4.86 17.72 15.98
CA GLU A 59 -4.65 17.84 17.42
C GLU A 59 -3.19 17.62 17.81
N VAL A 60 -2.54 16.60 17.24
CA VAL A 60 -1.10 16.37 17.44
C VAL A 60 -0.26 17.56 16.95
N ILE A 61 -0.61 18.12 15.78
CA ILE A 61 0.06 19.30 15.23
C ILE A 61 -0.15 20.52 16.13
N ARG A 62 -1.37 20.76 16.63
CA ARG A 62 -1.68 21.84 17.55
C ARG A 62 -0.92 21.70 18.86
N ASN A 63 -0.91 20.51 19.46
CA ASN A 63 -0.17 20.24 20.69
C ASN A 63 1.34 20.46 20.51
N GLN A 64 1.89 20.04 19.37
CA GLN A 64 3.30 20.28 19.05
C GLN A 64 3.59 21.78 18.86
N GLN A 65 2.71 22.53 18.19
CA GLN A 65 2.83 23.98 18.03
C GLN A 65 2.68 24.72 19.37
N GLU A 66 1.81 24.28 20.27
CA GLU A 66 1.65 24.86 21.61
C GLU A 66 2.91 24.66 22.45
N VAL A 67 3.54 23.48 22.38
CA VAL A 67 4.82 23.20 23.03
C VAL A 67 5.95 24.06 22.44
N GLN A 68 5.95 24.30 21.13
CA GLN A 68 6.96 25.15 20.46
C GLN A 68 6.73 26.65 20.67
N SER A 69 5.49 27.09 20.89
CA SER A 69 5.12 28.51 21.06
C SER A 69 5.18 28.99 22.51
N ARG A 70 5.40 28.09 23.48
CA ARG A 70 5.73 28.50 24.86
C ARG A 70 7.12 29.17 24.88
N PRO A 71 7.22 30.47 25.24
CA PRO A 71 8.51 31.14 25.31
C PRO A 71 9.35 30.59 26.47
N ILE A 72 10.62 30.28 26.19
CA ILE A 72 11.65 29.84 27.14
C ILE A 72 11.88 30.85 28.29
N SER A 73 11.33 32.06 28.19
CA SER A 73 11.50 33.15 29.15
C SER A 73 10.69 33.02 30.46
N ALA A 74 9.78 32.05 30.61
CA ALA A 74 9.02 31.88 31.85
C ALA A 74 9.64 30.89 32.85
N GLN A 75 10.78 30.27 32.52
CA GLN A 75 11.38 29.22 33.37
C GLN A 75 12.73 29.58 34.00
N ILE A 76 13.24 30.82 33.81
CA ILE A 76 14.56 31.26 34.34
C ILE A 76 14.46 32.55 35.20
N LYS A 77 13.27 33.00 35.61
CA LYS A 77 13.15 34.23 36.41
C LYS A 77 12.23 34.10 37.63
N SER A 78 12.63 33.26 38.58
CA SER A 78 12.26 33.41 39.98
C SER A 78 13.12 32.52 40.88
N HIS A 79 14.42 32.81 41.04
CA HIS A 79 15.13 32.59 42.30
C HIS A 79 16.50 33.30 42.29
N GLU A 80 16.51 34.61 42.55
CA GLU A 80 17.63 35.22 43.26
C GLU A 80 17.23 35.23 44.73
N GLY A 81 18.05 34.60 45.58
CA GLY A 81 17.81 34.45 47.02
C GLY A 81 18.66 33.31 47.55
N GLU A 82 19.55 33.64 48.47
CA GLU A 82 20.70 32.88 48.93
C GLU A 82 20.37 31.59 49.72
N ASP A 83 21.44 30.81 49.95
CA ASP A 83 21.63 29.81 51.01
C ASP A 83 21.44 28.30 50.72
N ASP A 84 22.60 27.65 50.62
CA ASP A 84 23.09 26.50 51.40
C ASP A 84 22.46 25.08 51.28
N TYR A 85 23.37 24.12 51.02
CA TYR A 85 23.28 22.65 51.12
C TYR A 85 21.90 21.94 50.96
N SER A 86 21.70 21.25 49.82
CA SER A 86 21.42 19.79 49.75
C SER A 86 20.78 19.41 48.41
N LEU A 87 21.61 18.95 47.47
CA LEU A 87 21.18 18.45 46.17
C LEU A 87 20.82 16.97 46.30
N ARG A 88 19.59 16.66 46.76
CA ARG A 88 19.10 15.27 46.77
C ARG A 88 17.57 15.16 46.73
N GLY A 89 17.06 14.81 45.55
CA GLY A 89 15.84 14.03 45.39
C GLY A 89 14.58 14.83 45.08
N LEU A 90 14.06 14.68 43.86
CA LEU A 90 12.77 14.02 43.57
C LEU A 90 12.41 14.30 42.10
N LEU A 91 12.79 13.36 41.22
CA LEU A 91 12.16 13.16 39.94
C LEU A 91 11.09 12.09 40.13
N LEU A 92 9.82 12.48 40.11
CA LEU A 92 8.70 11.61 39.78
C LEU A 92 7.59 12.47 39.14
N SER A 93 7.49 12.42 37.82
CA SER A 93 6.20 12.46 37.15
C SER A 93 6.35 11.91 35.72
N GLU A 94 5.67 10.78 35.54
CA GLU A 94 5.14 10.14 34.33
C GLU A 94 5.55 10.63 32.93
N GLY A 95 5.90 9.63 32.11
CA GLY A 95 5.10 9.38 30.91
C GLY A 95 5.54 10.06 29.61
N THR A 96 5.60 9.22 28.58
CA THR A 96 5.64 9.55 27.13
C THR A 96 7.01 9.45 26.49
N VAL A 97 7.31 8.25 26.01
CA VAL A 97 8.38 7.96 25.06
C VAL A 97 7.90 8.42 23.69
N HIS A 98 8.47 9.50 23.15
CA HIS A 98 8.30 9.87 21.74
C HIS A 98 9.68 10.12 21.11
N LEU A 99 10.22 9.09 20.46
CA LEU A 99 11.38 9.18 19.58
C LEU A 99 10.93 9.84 18.26
N HIS A 100 11.35 11.08 18.03
CA HIS A 100 11.16 11.80 16.78
C HIS A 100 12.48 11.83 16.00
N SER A 101 12.55 11.13 14.87
CA SER A 101 13.65 11.23 13.92
C SER A 101 13.36 12.36 12.93
N GLU A 102 14.08 13.47 13.04
CA GLU A 102 14.04 14.59 12.10
C GLU A 102 14.54 14.17 10.71
N THR A 103 13.76 14.45 9.66
CA THR A 103 14.26 14.49 8.28
C THR A 103 14.07 15.90 7.73
N LYS A 104 15.19 16.59 7.54
CA LYS A 104 15.27 17.95 6.98
C LYS A 104 14.83 17.94 5.51
N PHE A 105 13.70 18.57 5.19
CA PHE A 105 13.33 18.93 3.81
C PHE A 105 14.12 20.17 3.39
N LYS A 106 15.07 20.01 2.46
CA LYS A 106 15.68 21.12 1.72
C LYS A 106 14.87 21.39 0.44
N PHE A 107 14.24 22.55 0.39
CA PHE A 107 13.75 23.19 -0.83
C PHE A 107 14.91 23.43 -1.80
N PHE A 108 14.83 22.93 -3.03
CA PHE A 108 15.59 23.48 -4.16
C PHE A 108 14.71 23.60 -5.40
N SER A 109 14.71 24.82 -5.91
CA SER A 109 13.92 25.33 -7.02
C SER A 109 14.53 24.92 -8.37
N CYS A 110 13.69 24.47 -9.30
CA CYS A 110 14.07 24.13 -10.67
C CYS A 110 14.32 25.38 -11.52
N LYS A 111 15.37 25.38 -12.36
CA LYS A 111 15.34 25.95 -13.72
C LYS A 111 16.25 25.17 -14.70
N PRO A 112 15.91 25.13 -16.01
CA PRO A 112 16.51 24.21 -16.97
C PRO A 112 17.56 24.88 -17.88
N LYS A 113 18.54 24.11 -18.38
CA LYS A 113 19.26 24.43 -19.62
C LYS A 113 19.67 23.16 -20.38
N THR A 114 19.69 23.34 -21.69
CA THR A 114 19.65 22.37 -22.79
C THR A 114 21.02 22.12 -23.45
N LYS A 115 21.10 20.99 -24.18
CA LYS A 115 21.87 20.72 -25.44
C LYS A 115 23.39 20.46 -25.34
N ASN A 116 23.84 19.23 -25.66
CA ASN A 116 24.28 18.75 -27.00
C ASN A 116 25.41 17.68 -26.99
N VAL A 117 25.21 16.62 -27.80
CA VAL A 117 26.15 15.92 -28.72
C VAL A 117 27.23 14.95 -28.17
N ASP A 118 26.92 13.64 -28.29
CA ASP A 118 27.58 12.49 -28.99
C ASP A 118 29.12 12.39 -29.19
N PRO A 119 29.67 11.25 -29.70
CA PRO A 119 29.78 9.88 -29.17
C PRO A 119 31.24 9.35 -29.30
N VAL A 120 31.51 8.03 -29.10
CA VAL A 120 32.48 7.15 -29.86
C VAL A 120 33.11 6.00 -29.04
N ASN A 121 32.79 4.78 -29.49
CA ASN A 121 33.56 3.54 -29.73
C ASN A 121 34.63 2.99 -28.75
N LYS A 122 34.51 1.67 -28.46
CA LYS A 122 35.33 0.52 -28.98
C LYS A 122 35.12 -0.70 -28.06
N VAL A 123 34.39 -1.74 -28.48
CA VAL A 123 34.86 -2.98 -29.14
C VAL A 123 35.99 -3.70 -28.39
N GLN A 124 35.70 -4.88 -27.81
CA GLN A 124 36.40 -6.13 -28.17
C GLN A 124 35.74 -7.41 -27.63
N ASN A 125 35.43 -8.28 -28.60
CA ASN A 125 35.17 -9.72 -28.64
C ASN A 125 35.80 -10.62 -27.56
N LYS A 126 35.08 -11.68 -27.15
CA LYS A 126 35.40 -13.07 -27.51
C LYS A 126 34.30 -14.08 -27.11
N LEU A 127 33.95 -14.93 -28.07
CA LEU A 127 33.10 -16.13 -27.98
C LEU A 127 33.90 -17.35 -27.52
N HIS A 128 33.26 -18.29 -26.82
CA HIS A 128 33.32 -19.77 -26.97
C HIS A 128 32.11 -20.34 -26.18
N SER A 129 31.07 -20.94 -26.78
CA SER A 129 30.94 -22.25 -27.47
C SER A 129 30.80 -23.45 -26.52
N ALA A 130 29.58 -24.01 -26.42
CA ALA A 130 29.23 -25.43 -26.18
C ALA A 130 27.68 -25.54 -26.16
N SER A 131 27.03 -26.02 -27.24
CA SER A 131 26.58 -27.42 -27.48
C SER A 131 25.42 -27.87 -26.56
N GLN A 132 24.17 -27.91 -27.03
CA GLN A 132 23.39 -29.11 -27.47
C GLN A 132 21.92 -28.75 -27.10
N ALA A 133 20.81 -29.13 -27.74
CA ALA A 133 20.49 -30.00 -28.85
C ALA A 133 19.15 -29.52 -29.45
N ARG A 134 18.96 -29.77 -30.75
CA ARG A 134 17.65 -29.68 -31.43
C ARG A 134 16.82 -30.92 -31.09
N LYS A 135 15.51 -30.76 -30.92
CA LYS A 135 14.46 -31.28 -31.84
C LYS A 135 13.09 -31.30 -31.14
N THR A 136 12.18 -30.60 -31.77
CA THR A 136 10.72 -30.65 -31.63
C THR A 136 10.15 -31.98 -32.17
N ASN A 137 8.88 -32.25 -31.81
CA ASN A 137 7.96 -33.36 -32.14
C ASN A 137 7.70 -34.23 -30.89
N SER A 138 6.48 -34.57 -30.45
CA SER A 138 5.18 -34.66 -31.13
C SER A 138 4.03 -34.84 -30.11
N SER A 139 2.79 -34.66 -30.59
CA SER A 139 1.56 -35.40 -30.25
C SER A 139 0.87 -35.22 -28.88
N ILE A 140 -0.37 -34.72 -28.90
CA ILE A 140 -1.56 -35.36 -28.31
C ILE A 140 -2.80 -34.84 -29.05
N LYS A 141 -3.59 -35.77 -29.60
CA LYS A 141 -4.93 -35.59 -30.14
C LYS A 141 -5.93 -35.55 -28.97
N LEU A 142 -6.83 -34.58 -28.93
CA LEU A 142 -8.24 -34.87 -28.58
C LEU A 142 -9.17 -33.80 -29.18
N LYS A 143 -10.21 -34.30 -29.85
CA LYS A 143 -11.25 -33.56 -30.55
C LYS A 143 -12.27 -32.98 -29.56
N TYR A 144 -12.74 -31.76 -29.80
CA TYR A 144 -14.18 -31.47 -29.72
C TYR A 144 -14.55 -30.33 -30.69
N SER A 145 -15.76 -30.48 -31.24
CA SER A 145 -16.35 -29.79 -32.39
C SER A 145 -17.18 -28.60 -31.93
N VAL A 146 -17.10 -27.47 -32.64
CA VAL A 146 -18.25 -26.59 -32.90
C VAL A 146 -18.12 -26.03 -34.33
N GLN A 147 -19.19 -26.24 -35.10
CA GLN A 147 -19.36 -25.88 -36.50
C GLN A 147 -19.67 -24.38 -36.66
N THR A 148 -19.03 -23.74 -37.63
CA THR A 148 -19.57 -22.57 -38.34
C THR A 148 -19.35 -22.81 -39.82
N ALA A 149 -20.46 -22.91 -40.55
CA ALA A 149 -20.53 -23.26 -41.96
C ALA A 149 -19.83 -22.21 -42.83
N SER A 150 -18.88 -22.68 -43.64
CA SER A 150 -18.34 -21.98 -44.80
C SER A 150 -18.44 -22.95 -45.97
N ASP A 151 -19.64 -23.05 -46.54
CA ASP A 151 -19.86 -23.73 -47.82
C ASP A 151 -19.80 -22.68 -48.93
N VAL A 152 -18.59 -22.40 -49.40
CA VAL A 152 -18.37 -21.81 -50.73
C VAL A 152 -17.16 -22.53 -51.31
N ALA A 153 -17.43 -23.47 -52.20
CA ALA A 153 -16.43 -24.10 -53.04
C ALA A 153 -15.81 -23.04 -53.98
N THR A 154 -14.60 -22.58 -53.70
CA THR A 154 -13.75 -22.00 -54.75
C THR A 154 -13.20 -23.16 -55.57
N LEU A 155 -13.92 -23.51 -56.63
CA LEU A 155 -13.42 -24.43 -57.66
C LEU A 155 -12.35 -23.67 -58.47
N ASP A 156 -11.10 -23.86 -58.08
CA ASP A 156 -9.91 -23.18 -58.62
C ASP A 156 -9.42 -23.87 -59.91
N ASP A 157 -10.32 -24.12 -60.87
CA ASP A 157 -9.99 -24.76 -62.15
C ASP A 157 -10.93 -24.34 -63.31
N PHE A 158 -10.93 -23.06 -63.66
CA PHE A 158 -11.62 -22.56 -64.86
C PHE A 158 -10.77 -21.61 -65.72
N SER A 159 -9.44 -21.75 -65.65
CA SER A 159 -8.57 -21.02 -66.59
C SER A 159 -8.67 -21.55 -68.04
N ASP A 160 -9.36 -22.69 -68.25
CA ASP A 160 -9.54 -23.30 -69.57
C ASP A 160 -10.87 -22.95 -70.28
N PHE A 161 -11.75 -22.15 -69.67
CA PHE A 161 -12.98 -21.67 -70.31
C PHE A 161 -12.83 -20.24 -70.81
N SER A 162 -12.01 -20.04 -71.85
CA SER A 162 -11.96 -18.77 -72.56
C SER A 162 -13.20 -18.63 -73.44
N LEU A 163 -14.10 -17.73 -73.07
CA LEU A 163 -15.31 -17.37 -73.83
C LEU A 163 -14.96 -17.03 -75.29
N ALA A 164 -13.80 -16.40 -75.52
CA ALA A 164 -13.30 -16.10 -76.86
C ALA A 164 -13.07 -17.36 -77.71
N LYS A 165 -12.61 -18.47 -77.10
CA LYS A 165 -12.39 -19.75 -77.76
C LYS A 165 -13.70 -20.43 -78.14
N THR A 166 -14.74 -20.24 -77.33
CA THR A 166 -16.10 -20.72 -77.61
C THR A 166 -16.76 -19.90 -78.71
N VAL A 167 -16.59 -18.57 -78.70
CA VAL A 167 -17.11 -17.69 -79.76
C VAL A 167 -16.43 -17.96 -81.10
N SER A 168 -15.10 -18.09 -81.16
CA SER A 168 -14.41 -18.44 -82.41
C SER A 168 -14.76 -19.85 -82.94
N LYS A 169 -15.15 -20.77 -82.05
CA LYS A 169 -15.64 -22.10 -82.46
C LYS A 169 -17.05 -22.04 -83.06
N ILE A 170 -17.91 -21.15 -82.54
CA ILE A 170 -19.26 -20.93 -83.07
C ILE A 170 -19.19 -20.16 -84.39
N GLU A 171 -18.34 -19.14 -84.50
CA GLU A 171 -18.10 -18.40 -85.76
C GLU A 171 -17.51 -19.33 -86.83
N GLY A 172 -16.53 -20.18 -86.49
CA GLY A 172 -15.98 -21.16 -87.42
C GLY A 172 -16.98 -22.22 -87.87
N GLN A 173 -17.91 -22.63 -87.00
CA GLN A 173 -19.00 -23.54 -87.37
C GLN A 173 -20.06 -22.88 -88.26
N LEU A 174 -20.27 -21.57 -88.14
CA LEU A 174 -21.17 -20.79 -89.00
C LEU A 174 -20.58 -20.49 -90.39
N GLU A 175 -19.26 -20.45 -90.52
CA GLU A 175 -18.59 -20.30 -91.83
C GLU A 175 -18.37 -21.64 -92.56
N GLU A 176 -18.22 -22.77 -91.84
CA GLU A 176 -18.03 -24.11 -92.45
C GLU A 176 -19.37 -24.78 -92.81
N GLU A 177 -20.44 -24.49 -92.08
CA GLU A 177 -21.81 -24.87 -92.44
C GLU A 177 -22.44 -23.75 -93.27
N GLY A 178 -21.82 -23.49 -94.44
CA GLY A 178 -22.37 -22.62 -95.47
C GLY A 178 -23.80 -23.05 -95.78
N SER A 179 -24.76 -22.27 -95.30
CA SER A 179 -26.17 -22.47 -95.61
C SER A 179 -26.31 -22.47 -97.14
N PRO A 180 -26.86 -23.54 -97.75
CA PRO A 180 -27.14 -23.59 -99.18
C PRO A 180 -28.05 -22.42 -99.54
N ASP A 181 -27.47 -21.41 -100.18
CA ASP A 181 -28.17 -20.30 -100.78
C ASP A 181 -28.82 -20.82 -102.08
N TYR A 182 -29.78 -21.74 -101.93
CA TYR A 182 -30.69 -22.18 -102.97
C TYR A 182 -31.87 -22.92 -102.34
N ILE A 183 -32.71 -22.19 -101.59
CA ILE A 183 -34.10 -22.60 -101.45
C ILE A 183 -34.81 -22.08 -102.71
N ASP A 184 -34.93 -22.99 -103.66
CA ASP A 184 -35.99 -23.12 -104.65
C ASP A 184 -37.22 -22.24 -104.36
N ASP A 185 -37.27 -21.05 -104.96
CA ASP A 185 -38.43 -20.14 -104.96
C ASP A 185 -39.63 -20.69 -105.77
N ASP A 186 -39.59 -21.96 -106.18
CA ASP A 186 -40.66 -22.63 -106.92
C ASP A 186 -41.36 -23.76 -106.13
N ILE A 187 -41.26 -23.77 -104.79
CA ILE A 187 -42.17 -24.56 -103.94
C ILE A 187 -43.31 -23.67 -103.43
N PHE A 188 -44.02 -23.05 -104.36
CA PHE A 188 -45.44 -22.85 -104.14
C PHE A 188 -46.08 -24.25 -104.19
N CYS A 189 -46.33 -24.85 -103.02
CA CYS A 189 -47.01 -26.14 -102.93
C CYS A 189 -48.38 -26.08 -103.63
N GLY A 190 -48.41 -26.43 -104.92
CA GLY A 190 -49.16 -27.55 -105.49
C GLY A 190 -50.65 -27.68 -105.23
N VAL A 191 -51.35 -26.70 -104.66
CA VAL A 191 -52.80 -26.77 -104.35
C VAL A 191 -53.59 -25.67 -105.07
N ASN A 192 -53.13 -25.24 -106.25
CA ASN A 192 -53.59 -23.98 -106.87
C ASN A 192 -54.04 -24.10 -108.34
N LYS A 193 -54.69 -25.20 -108.73
CA LYS A 193 -55.40 -25.26 -110.03
C LYS A 193 -56.92 -25.54 -109.94
N ASP A 194 -57.44 -25.96 -108.78
CA ASP A 194 -58.88 -26.29 -108.61
C ASP A 194 -59.62 -25.42 -107.57
N ILE A 195 -58.97 -24.38 -107.04
CA ILE A 195 -59.56 -23.46 -106.06
C ILE A 195 -59.61 -22.05 -106.67
N GLY A 196 -60.82 -21.49 -106.82
CA GLY A 196 -61.04 -20.17 -107.41
C GLY A 196 -60.29 -19.06 -106.67
N THR A 197 -59.88 -18.00 -107.38
CA THR A 197 -59.07 -16.86 -106.89
C THR A 197 -59.61 -16.23 -105.60
N GLU A 198 -60.93 -16.22 -105.41
CA GLU A 198 -61.61 -15.75 -104.20
C GLU A 198 -61.25 -16.56 -102.94
N ALA A 199 -61.07 -17.88 -103.07
CA ALA A 199 -60.69 -18.74 -101.94
C ALA A 199 -59.20 -18.58 -101.57
N GLN A 200 -58.31 -18.31 -102.53
CA GLN A 200 -56.92 -17.95 -102.25
C GLN A 200 -56.81 -16.60 -101.52
N ILE A 201 -57.58 -15.59 -101.93
CA ILE A 201 -57.64 -14.28 -101.25
C ILE A 201 -58.13 -14.45 -99.81
N ARG A 202 -59.12 -15.32 -99.59
CA ARG A 202 -59.66 -15.62 -98.26
C ARG A 202 -58.64 -16.33 -97.37
N PHE A 203 -57.86 -17.28 -97.91
CA PHE A 203 -56.75 -17.95 -97.21
C PHE A 203 -55.63 -16.98 -96.83
N LEU A 204 -55.17 -16.14 -97.77
CA LEU A 204 -54.12 -15.15 -97.50
C LEU A 204 -54.56 -14.12 -96.44
N LYS A 205 -55.82 -13.65 -96.48
CA LYS A 205 -56.38 -12.78 -95.43
C LYS A 205 -56.45 -13.47 -94.07
N ALA A 206 -56.76 -14.77 -94.03
CA ALA A 206 -56.73 -15.53 -92.79
C ALA A 206 -55.30 -15.67 -92.25
N LYS A 207 -54.32 -16.00 -93.09
CA LYS A 207 -52.90 -16.06 -92.71
C LYS A 207 -52.38 -14.71 -92.21
N LEU A 208 -52.73 -13.62 -92.89
CA LEU A 208 -52.34 -12.26 -92.49
C LEU A 208 -52.96 -11.89 -91.13
N ARG A 209 -54.21 -12.28 -90.86
CA ARG A 209 -54.81 -12.11 -89.53
C ARG A 209 -54.14 -12.94 -88.45
N VAL A 210 -53.82 -14.21 -88.70
CA VAL A 210 -53.08 -15.05 -87.76
C VAL A 210 -51.71 -14.44 -87.47
N MET A 211 -50.97 -14.01 -88.50
CA MET A 211 -49.67 -13.34 -88.32
C MET A 211 -49.80 -12.01 -87.58
N GLN A 212 -50.88 -11.23 -87.81
CA GLN A 212 -51.14 -9.99 -87.07
C GLN A 212 -51.41 -10.27 -85.59
N GLU A 213 -52.21 -11.30 -85.28
CA GLU A 213 -52.51 -11.72 -83.92
C GLU A 213 -51.26 -12.26 -83.20
N GLU A 214 -50.41 -13.03 -83.90
CA GLU A 214 -49.12 -13.48 -83.38
C GLU A 214 -48.18 -12.30 -83.10
N LEU A 215 -48.12 -11.30 -84.00
CA LEU A 215 -47.34 -10.08 -83.79
C LEU A 215 -47.84 -9.28 -82.59
N ASP A 216 -49.17 -9.07 -82.49
CA ASP A 216 -49.79 -8.35 -81.37
C ASP A 216 -49.56 -9.11 -80.04
N ASN A 217 -49.59 -10.44 -80.07
CA ASN A 217 -49.29 -11.28 -78.91
C ASN A 217 -47.82 -11.15 -78.49
N VAL A 218 -46.88 -11.20 -79.43
CA VAL A 218 -45.45 -10.98 -79.15
C VAL A 218 -45.23 -9.57 -78.60
N VAL A 219 -45.88 -8.54 -79.15
CA VAL A 219 -45.81 -7.17 -78.62
C VAL A 219 -46.35 -7.08 -77.20
N CYS A 220 -47.48 -7.73 -76.90
CA CYS A 220 -48.03 -7.79 -75.55
C CYS A 220 -47.07 -8.48 -74.57
N GLU A 221 -46.47 -9.60 -74.96
CA GLU A 221 -45.47 -10.30 -74.15
C GLU A 221 -44.19 -9.47 -73.96
N CYS A 222 -43.71 -8.77 -75.00
CA CYS A 222 -42.59 -7.83 -74.90
C CYS A 222 -42.90 -6.71 -73.90
N ASN A 223 -44.10 -6.13 -73.94
CA ASN A 223 -44.51 -5.08 -72.99
C ASN A 223 -44.60 -5.60 -71.55
N LYS A 224 -45.09 -6.83 -71.33
CA LYS A 224 -45.07 -7.48 -70.01
C LYS A 224 -43.64 -7.68 -69.51
N LYS A 225 -42.76 -8.20 -70.36
CA LYS A 225 -41.34 -8.41 -70.03
C LYS A 225 -40.62 -7.09 -69.76
N GLU A 226 -40.92 -6.02 -70.50
CA GLU A 226 -40.38 -4.69 -70.23
C GLU A 226 -40.83 -4.17 -68.85
N GLY A 227 -42.09 -4.37 -68.48
CA GLY A 227 -42.59 -4.06 -67.13
C GLY A 227 -41.85 -4.84 -66.03
N GLU A 228 -41.68 -6.16 -66.22
CA GLU A 228 -40.90 -7.00 -65.30
C GLU A 228 -39.44 -6.54 -65.20
N ILE A 229 -38.80 -6.16 -66.31
CA ILE A 229 -37.43 -5.62 -66.35
C ILE A 229 -37.35 -4.31 -65.57
N GLN A 230 -38.32 -3.41 -65.75
CA GLN A 230 -38.37 -2.14 -65.03
C GLN A 230 -38.52 -2.36 -63.52
N ASP A 231 -39.37 -3.30 -63.12
CA ASP A 231 -39.56 -3.68 -61.71
C ASP A 231 -38.28 -4.29 -61.13
N LEU A 232 -37.65 -5.25 -61.81
CA LEU A 232 -36.37 -5.84 -61.39
C LEU A 232 -35.27 -4.79 -61.27
N LYS A 233 -35.21 -3.84 -62.21
CA LYS A 233 -34.25 -2.73 -62.17
C LYS A 233 -34.48 -1.83 -60.95
N SER A 234 -35.74 -1.56 -60.59
CA SER A 234 -36.06 -0.79 -59.38
C SER A 234 -35.65 -1.54 -58.11
N GLN A 235 -35.85 -2.86 -58.07
CA GLN A 235 -35.42 -3.70 -56.95
C GLN A 235 -33.89 -3.73 -56.81
N ILE A 236 -33.15 -3.91 -57.90
CA ILE A 236 -31.67 -3.87 -57.89
C ILE A 236 -31.18 -2.51 -57.36
N LYS A 237 -31.80 -1.40 -57.79
CA LYS A 237 -31.46 -0.07 -57.28
C LYS A 237 -31.71 0.04 -55.77
N ASN A 238 -32.88 -0.39 -55.29
CA ASN A 238 -33.23 -0.36 -53.86
C ASN A 238 -32.26 -1.23 -53.03
N PHE A 239 -31.94 -2.44 -53.48
CA PHE A 239 -30.96 -3.30 -52.81
C PHE A 239 -29.55 -2.71 -52.83
N GLY A 240 -29.17 -2.02 -53.91
CA GLY A 240 -27.89 -1.29 -54.00
C GLY A 240 -27.80 -0.15 -52.99
N GLU A 241 -28.83 0.68 -52.87
CA GLU A 241 -28.93 1.74 -51.87
C GLU A 241 -28.91 1.19 -50.44
N ASP A 242 -29.61 0.08 -50.19
CA ASP A 242 -29.62 -0.64 -48.92
C ASP A 242 -28.24 -1.19 -48.55
N CYS A 243 -27.53 -1.78 -49.51
CA CYS A 243 -26.18 -2.29 -49.32
C CYS A 243 -25.20 -1.16 -48.93
N VAL A 244 -25.28 0.00 -49.61
CA VAL A 244 -24.48 1.19 -49.26
C VAL A 244 -24.83 1.71 -47.86
N ARG A 245 -26.11 1.73 -47.49
CA ARG A 245 -26.55 2.14 -46.15
C ARG A 245 -26.00 1.20 -45.08
N GLN A 246 -26.11 -0.11 -45.29
CA GLN A 246 -25.57 -1.12 -44.37
C GLN A 246 -24.04 -1.01 -44.25
N GLN A 247 -23.33 -0.81 -45.36
CA GLN A 247 -21.87 -0.64 -45.36
C GLN A 247 -21.44 0.57 -44.52
N ARG A 248 -22.18 1.70 -44.59
CA ARG A 248 -21.91 2.87 -43.73
C ARG A 248 -22.08 2.56 -42.24
N THR A 249 -23.12 1.81 -41.88
CA THR A 249 -23.36 1.38 -40.49
C THR A 249 -22.27 0.44 -40.00
N ILE A 250 -21.83 -0.52 -40.83
CA ILE A 250 -20.73 -1.44 -40.52
C ILE A 250 -19.44 -0.65 -40.26
N ASN A 251 -19.08 0.29 -41.14
CA ASN A 251 -17.88 1.10 -40.99
C ASN A 251 -17.94 1.95 -39.70
N LEU A 252 -19.10 2.51 -39.38
CA LEU A 252 -19.30 3.26 -38.13
C LEU A 252 -19.13 2.36 -36.90
N GLN A 253 -19.76 1.18 -36.89
CA GLN A 253 -19.63 0.21 -35.79
C GLN A 253 -18.20 -0.30 -35.65
N GLN A 254 -17.51 -0.60 -36.75
CA GLN A 254 -16.09 -0.97 -36.74
C GLN A 254 -15.24 0.13 -36.08
N SER A 255 -15.47 1.40 -36.44
CA SER A 255 -14.76 2.53 -35.81
C SER A 255 -15.05 2.66 -34.30
N GLN A 256 -16.27 2.32 -33.85
CA GLN A 256 -16.60 2.32 -32.43
C GLN A 256 -15.94 1.16 -31.70
N THR A 257 -15.94 -0.05 -32.28
CA THR A 257 -15.27 -1.22 -31.71
C THR A 257 -13.78 -0.96 -31.51
N GLU A 258 -13.09 -0.38 -32.49
CA GLU A 258 -11.67 -0.03 -32.35
C GLU A 258 -11.42 1.04 -31.27
N LYS A 259 -12.31 2.03 -31.13
CA LYS A 259 -12.24 3.00 -30.02
C LYS A 259 -12.40 2.33 -28.65
N TYR A 260 -13.37 1.44 -28.49
CA TYR A 260 -13.55 0.74 -27.22
C TYR A 260 -12.40 -0.23 -26.92
N LYS A 261 -11.84 -0.87 -27.96
CA LYS A 261 -10.68 -1.74 -27.83
C LYS A 261 -9.44 -0.98 -27.35
N THR A 262 -9.15 0.17 -27.96
CA THR A 262 -8.01 1.02 -27.54
C THR A 262 -8.18 1.55 -26.11
N LEU A 263 -9.39 2.00 -25.73
CA LEU A 263 -9.70 2.41 -24.35
C LEU A 263 -9.55 1.26 -23.35
N PHE A 264 -9.99 0.05 -23.72
CA PHE A 264 -9.83 -1.14 -22.89
C PHE A 264 -8.36 -1.52 -22.69
N GLU A 265 -7.56 -1.48 -23.75
CA GLU A 265 -6.12 -1.75 -23.68
C GLU A 265 -5.38 -0.71 -22.82
N GLU A 266 -5.75 0.57 -22.89
CA GLU A 266 -5.20 1.62 -22.04
C GLU A 266 -5.58 1.41 -20.56
N ALA A 267 -6.84 1.09 -20.28
CA ALA A 267 -7.31 0.76 -18.94
C ALA A 267 -6.57 -0.46 -18.37
N ASN A 268 -6.37 -1.52 -19.15
CA ASN A 268 -5.59 -2.69 -18.75
C ASN A 268 -4.14 -2.34 -18.43
N LYS A 269 -3.46 -1.55 -19.28
CA LYS A 269 -2.09 -1.08 -19.00
C LYS A 269 -2.01 -0.29 -17.69
N LYS A 270 -3.02 0.52 -17.40
CA LYS A 270 -3.11 1.25 -16.13
C LYS A 270 -3.34 0.31 -14.94
N CYS A 271 -4.20 -0.69 -15.07
CA CYS A 271 -4.40 -1.72 -14.06
C CYS A 271 -3.10 -2.50 -13.77
N ASP A 272 -2.39 -2.94 -14.80
CA ASP A 272 -1.11 -3.64 -14.67
C ASP A 272 -0.06 -2.77 -13.97
N GLY A 273 0.01 -1.48 -14.34
CA GLY A 273 0.91 -0.52 -13.70
C GLY A 273 0.59 -0.29 -12.21
N LEU A 274 -0.70 -0.16 -11.87
CA LEU A 274 -1.15 -0.05 -10.47
C LEU A 274 -0.87 -1.34 -9.69
N GLN A 275 -1.08 -2.50 -10.30
CA GLN A 275 -0.80 -3.79 -9.67
C GLN A 275 0.70 -3.96 -9.38
N GLN A 276 1.58 -3.55 -10.30
CA GLN A 276 3.03 -3.55 -10.07
C GLN A 276 3.44 -2.60 -8.94
N GLN A 277 2.83 -1.40 -8.86
CA GLN A 277 3.07 -0.46 -7.76
C GLN A 277 2.62 -1.03 -6.42
N LEU A 278 1.45 -1.66 -6.38
CA LEU A 278 0.89 -2.30 -5.18
C LEU A 278 1.83 -3.41 -4.69
N SER A 279 2.25 -4.31 -5.57
CA SER A 279 3.23 -5.36 -5.23
C SER A 279 4.61 -4.80 -4.84
N SER A 280 4.99 -3.62 -5.32
CA SER A 280 6.21 -2.94 -4.87
C SER A 280 6.07 -2.36 -3.47
N ALA A 281 4.95 -1.69 -3.20
CA ALA A 281 4.64 -1.12 -1.89
C ALA A 281 4.50 -2.20 -0.82
N GLU A 282 3.85 -3.33 -1.14
CA GLU A 282 3.74 -4.49 -0.23
C GLU A 282 5.11 -5.05 0.15
N ARG A 283 6.03 -5.21 -0.82
CA ARG A 283 7.41 -5.65 -0.55
C ARG A 283 8.18 -4.67 0.32
N GLU A 284 8.01 -3.37 0.10
CA GLU A 284 8.64 -2.36 0.94
C GLU A 284 8.08 -2.41 2.38
N LEU A 285 6.76 -2.52 2.54
CA LEU A 285 6.10 -2.63 3.84
C LEU A 285 6.59 -3.84 4.62
N GLU A 286 6.68 -5.01 3.99
CA GLU A 286 7.20 -6.21 4.64
C GLU A 286 8.67 -6.03 5.05
N ASN A 287 9.49 -5.37 4.23
CA ASN A 287 10.87 -5.09 4.57
C ASN A 287 10.99 -4.12 5.76
N LYS A 288 10.17 -3.06 5.81
CA LYS A 288 10.09 -2.15 6.96
C LYS A 288 9.63 -2.88 8.22
N ARG A 289 8.66 -3.79 8.11
CA ARG A 289 8.18 -4.61 9.23
C ARG A 289 9.28 -5.53 9.77
N ARG A 290 10.08 -6.13 8.90
CA ARG A 290 11.25 -6.92 9.30
C ARG A 290 12.30 -6.08 10.03
N LEU A 291 12.64 -4.90 9.50
CA LEU A 291 13.58 -3.97 10.13
C LEU A 291 13.07 -3.49 11.49
N GLN A 292 11.77 -3.19 11.62
CA GLN A 292 11.15 -2.82 12.88
C GLN A 292 11.27 -3.94 13.93
N LYS A 293 11.02 -5.20 13.56
CA LYS A 293 11.20 -6.34 14.47
C LYS A 293 12.65 -6.46 14.93
N GLN A 294 13.61 -6.30 14.03
CA GLN A 294 15.04 -6.34 14.37
C GLN A 294 15.46 -5.16 15.27
N ALA A 295 14.93 -3.97 15.01
CA ALA A 295 15.16 -2.81 15.87
C ALA A 295 14.56 -3.01 17.26
N ALA A 296 13.34 -3.57 17.35
CA ALA A 296 12.67 -3.84 18.62
C ALA A 296 13.43 -4.88 19.47
N THR A 297 13.97 -5.95 18.85
CA THR A 297 14.80 -6.91 19.59
C THR A 297 16.12 -6.32 20.04
N SER A 298 16.76 -5.48 19.20
CA SER A 298 17.97 -4.75 19.58
C SER A 298 17.70 -3.79 20.73
N GLN A 299 16.59 -3.04 20.68
CA GLN A 299 16.17 -2.10 21.72
C GLN A 299 15.90 -2.83 23.04
N SER A 300 15.14 -3.93 22.99
CA SER A 300 14.89 -4.75 24.18
C SER A 300 16.19 -5.28 24.80
N ALA A 301 17.17 -5.69 23.98
CA ALA A 301 18.47 -6.11 24.47
C ALA A 301 19.27 -4.97 25.12
N THR A 302 19.19 -3.74 24.59
CA THR A 302 19.82 -2.57 25.21
C THR A 302 19.13 -2.16 26.50
N ASP A 303 17.80 -2.23 26.56
CA ASP A 303 17.01 -1.90 27.74
C ASP A 303 17.32 -2.85 28.91
N VAL A 304 17.47 -4.15 28.64
CA VAL A 304 17.89 -5.13 29.67
C VAL A 304 19.28 -4.81 30.22
N ARG A 305 20.24 -4.44 29.36
CA ARG A 305 21.59 -4.06 29.80
C ARG A 305 21.57 -2.76 30.61
N LEU A 306 20.75 -1.79 30.19
CA LEU A 306 20.56 -0.53 30.88
C LEU A 306 19.97 -0.76 32.28
N ASN A 307 18.90 -1.54 32.38
CA ASN A 307 18.26 -1.86 33.66
C ASN A 307 19.24 -2.56 34.61
N ARG A 308 20.03 -3.52 34.12
CA ARG A 308 21.07 -4.16 34.94
C ARG A 308 22.11 -3.16 35.45
N ALA A 309 22.56 -2.24 34.58
CA ALA A 309 23.51 -1.20 34.98
C ALA A 309 22.90 -0.22 36.01
N LEU A 310 21.62 0.09 35.88
CA LEU A 310 20.89 0.93 36.85
C LEU A 310 20.75 0.22 38.20
N GLU A 311 20.38 -1.06 38.22
CA GLU A 311 20.30 -1.88 39.43
C GLU A 311 21.67 -1.96 40.16
N GLU A 312 22.75 -2.18 39.41
CA GLU A 312 24.11 -2.18 39.95
C GLU A 312 24.50 -0.80 40.52
N ALA A 313 24.16 0.28 39.82
CA ALA A 313 24.42 1.64 40.31
C ALA A 313 23.63 1.95 41.60
N GLU A 314 22.38 1.52 41.69
CA GLU A 314 21.56 1.66 42.90
C GLU A 314 22.12 0.85 44.06
N LYS A 315 22.58 -0.38 43.80
CA LYS A 315 23.25 -1.22 44.80
C LYS A 315 24.48 -0.52 45.37
N TYR A 316 25.40 -0.02 44.52
CA TYR A 316 26.60 0.67 45.01
C TYR A 316 26.30 1.95 45.77
N LYS A 317 25.25 2.67 45.37
CA LYS A 317 24.79 3.87 46.07
C LYS A 317 24.26 3.55 47.46
N LEU A 318 23.52 2.45 47.62
CA LEU A 318 23.06 1.96 48.92
C LEU A 318 24.24 1.50 49.79
N GLU A 319 25.17 0.74 49.24
CA GLU A 319 26.38 0.30 49.94
C GLU A 319 27.22 1.49 50.41
N LEU A 320 27.42 2.49 49.55
CA LEU A 320 28.13 3.73 49.90
C LEU A 320 27.41 4.50 51.01
N SER A 321 26.08 4.62 50.95
CA SER A 321 25.29 5.28 51.99
C SER A 321 25.41 4.55 53.33
N LYS A 322 25.37 3.22 53.31
CA LYS A 322 25.54 2.37 54.50
C LYS A 322 26.94 2.51 55.09
N LEU A 323 27.98 2.51 54.25
CA LEU A 323 29.37 2.69 54.70
C LEU A 323 29.59 4.07 55.30
N ARG A 324 29.04 5.13 54.69
CA ARG A 324 29.09 6.50 55.24
C ARG A 324 28.43 6.59 56.61
N GLN A 325 27.26 5.97 56.77
CA GLN A 325 26.56 5.95 58.05
C GLN A 325 27.35 5.17 59.10
N ASN A 326 27.86 3.98 58.76
CA ASN A 326 28.69 3.17 59.66
C ASN A 326 29.95 3.94 60.11
N ASN A 327 30.65 4.60 59.19
CA ASN A 327 31.82 5.41 59.55
C ASN A 327 31.48 6.57 60.48
N LYS A 328 30.31 7.21 60.30
CA LYS A 328 29.82 8.26 61.20
C LYS A 328 29.53 7.69 62.59
N ASP A 329 28.94 6.51 62.67
CA ASP A 329 28.60 5.85 63.93
C ASP A 329 29.87 5.41 64.68
N ILE A 330 30.84 4.80 63.99
CA ILE A 330 32.16 4.45 64.55
C ILE A 330 32.87 5.70 65.07
N ALA A 331 32.95 6.77 64.28
CA ALA A 331 33.58 8.02 64.71
C ALA A 331 32.90 8.62 65.96
N ASN A 332 31.57 8.54 66.05
CA ASN A 332 30.82 8.98 67.22
C ASN A 332 31.10 8.10 68.45
N GLU A 333 31.18 6.78 68.29
CA GLU A 333 31.52 5.83 69.36
C GLU A 333 32.95 6.05 69.86
N GLU A 334 33.91 6.22 68.95
CA GLU A 334 35.29 6.55 69.27
C GLU A 334 35.38 7.87 70.02
N HIS A 335 34.67 8.91 69.58
CA HIS A 335 34.63 10.19 70.27
C HIS A 335 34.08 10.06 71.70
N LYS A 336 32.99 9.29 71.89
CA LYS A 336 32.44 9.02 73.23
C LYS A 336 33.44 8.27 74.11
N LYS A 337 34.14 7.27 73.57
CA LYS A 337 35.16 6.51 74.29
C LYS A 337 36.36 7.39 74.67
N ILE A 338 36.83 8.24 73.77
CA ILE A 338 37.92 9.20 74.03
C ILE A 338 37.52 10.15 75.15
N GLU A 339 36.32 10.74 75.12
CA GLU A 339 35.86 11.65 76.17
C GLU A 339 35.68 10.93 77.52
N ALA A 340 35.18 9.69 77.52
CA ALA A 340 35.10 8.87 78.74
C ALA A 340 36.49 8.64 79.35
N LEU A 341 37.46 8.14 78.57
CA LEU A 341 38.84 7.92 79.01
C LEU A 341 39.51 9.21 79.48
N LYS A 342 39.28 10.32 78.79
CA LYS A 342 39.81 11.64 79.17
C LYS A 342 39.24 12.10 80.52
N SER A 343 37.96 11.86 80.78
CA SER A 343 37.34 12.18 82.06
C SER A 343 37.88 11.32 83.20
N GLU A 344 38.13 10.03 82.94
CA GLU A 344 38.71 9.09 83.90
C GLU A 344 40.16 9.43 84.21
N ASN A 345 40.97 9.73 83.18
CA ASN A 345 42.36 10.14 83.33
C ASN A 345 42.47 11.42 84.18
N LYS A 346 41.58 12.40 83.95
CA LYS A 346 41.47 13.60 84.80
C LYS A 346 41.15 13.26 86.27
N LYS A 347 40.29 12.26 86.54
CA LYS A 347 39.96 11.82 87.91
C LYS A 347 41.16 11.13 88.57
N LEU A 348 41.84 10.24 87.84
CA LEU A 348 43.02 9.53 88.33
C LEU A 348 44.15 10.51 88.65
N GLU A 349 44.40 11.52 87.81
CA GLU A 349 45.44 12.52 88.09
C GLU A 349 45.11 13.36 89.34
N LYS A 350 43.83 13.67 89.59
CA LYS A 350 43.39 14.31 90.84
C LYS A 350 43.64 13.43 92.06
N GLN A 351 43.21 12.15 92.01
CA GLN A 351 43.43 11.19 93.11
C GLN A 351 44.92 10.98 93.39
N LYS A 352 45.75 10.86 92.35
CA LYS A 352 47.21 10.80 92.46
C LYS A 352 47.76 12.08 93.10
N GLY A 353 47.29 13.25 92.71
CA GLY A 353 47.65 14.53 93.32
C GLY A 353 47.32 14.59 94.81
N GLU A 354 46.11 14.20 95.20
CA GLU A 354 45.66 14.11 96.59
C GLU A 354 46.52 13.15 97.41
N LEU A 355 46.79 11.96 96.87
CA LEU A 355 47.65 10.95 97.51
C LEU A 355 49.08 11.48 97.69
N MET A 356 49.65 12.13 96.67
CA MET A 356 50.97 12.77 96.77
C MET A 356 51.02 13.86 97.83
N ILE A 357 49.96 14.67 97.96
CA ILE A 357 49.84 15.66 99.04
C ILE A 357 49.77 14.95 100.40
N GLY A 358 49.01 13.87 100.51
CA GLY A 358 48.94 13.02 101.71
C GLY A 358 50.30 12.49 102.14
N PHE A 359 51.07 11.88 101.23
CA PHE A 359 52.42 11.41 101.50
C PHE A 359 53.36 12.53 101.94
N LYS A 360 53.31 13.71 101.30
CA LYS A 360 54.11 14.86 101.72
C LYS A 360 53.77 15.31 103.14
N LYS A 361 52.49 15.29 103.54
CA LYS A 361 52.06 15.60 104.91
C LYS A 361 52.54 14.54 105.91
N GLN A 362 52.43 13.25 105.57
CA GLN A 362 52.92 12.15 106.40
C GLN A 362 54.44 12.23 106.62
N LEU A 363 55.22 12.53 105.58
CA LEU A 363 56.67 12.74 105.71
C LEU A 363 56.99 13.87 106.70
N LYS A 364 56.32 15.02 106.58
CA LYS A 364 56.48 16.13 107.54
C LYS A 364 56.09 15.74 108.97
N LEU A 365 55.01 14.97 109.13
CA LEU A 365 54.59 14.47 110.44
C LEU A 365 55.64 13.53 111.05
N ILE A 366 56.24 12.64 110.25
CA ILE A 366 57.33 11.77 110.70
C ILE A 366 58.52 12.61 111.20
N ASP A 367 58.89 13.67 110.49
CA ASP A 367 59.99 14.55 110.90
C ASP A 367 59.70 15.25 112.24
N VAL A 368 58.46 15.74 112.42
CA VAL A 368 58.02 16.34 113.70
C VAL A 368 58.02 15.30 114.82
N LEU A 369 57.48 14.11 114.60
CA LEU A 369 57.42 13.04 115.60
C LEU A 369 58.82 12.55 116.00
N LYS A 370 59.76 12.42 115.04
CA LYS A 370 61.15 12.07 115.32
C LYS A 370 61.82 13.12 116.22
N ARG A 371 61.58 14.41 115.95
CA ARG A 371 62.09 15.52 116.78
C ARG A 371 61.48 15.50 118.18
N GLN A 372 60.17 15.28 118.28
CA GLN A 372 59.48 15.15 119.58
C GLN A 372 60.01 13.95 120.38
N LYS A 373 60.19 12.78 119.74
CA LYS A 373 60.79 11.60 120.37
C LYS A 373 62.18 11.92 120.92
N MET A 374 63.03 12.58 120.13
CA MET A 374 64.36 13.01 120.57
C MET A 374 64.31 13.94 121.79
N HIS A 375 63.43 14.94 121.79
CA HIS A 375 63.25 15.84 122.93
C HIS A 375 62.79 15.08 124.19
N ILE A 376 61.82 14.17 124.06
CA ILE A 376 61.33 13.36 125.19
C ILE A 376 62.44 12.44 125.72
N GLU A 377 63.20 11.77 124.86
CA GLU A 377 64.32 10.92 125.26
C GLU A 377 65.41 11.72 125.98
N ALA A 378 65.76 12.91 125.47
CA ALA A 378 66.68 13.82 126.14
C ALA A 378 66.16 14.25 127.52
N SER A 379 64.89 14.64 127.65
CA SER A 379 64.27 14.96 128.94
C SER A 379 64.25 13.78 129.92
N LYS A 380 64.01 12.56 129.43
CA LYS A 380 64.07 11.34 130.27
C LYS A 380 65.47 11.04 130.75
N MET A 381 66.48 11.16 129.88
CA MET A 381 67.87 10.99 130.29
C MET A 381 68.27 12.05 131.32
N LEU A 382 67.81 13.29 131.15
CA LEU A 382 68.01 14.36 132.11
C LEU A 382 67.37 14.03 133.47
N SER A 383 66.11 13.55 133.48
CA SER A 383 65.43 13.16 134.73
C SER A 383 66.12 11.98 135.42
N PHE A 384 66.67 11.01 134.68
CA PHE A 384 67.48 9.94 135.27
C PHE A 384 68.76 10.48 135.91
N THR A 385 69.46 11.41 135.23
CA THR A 385 70.65 12.06 135.81
C THR A 385 70.28 12.89 137.05
N GLU A 386 69.16 13.61 137.03
CA GLU A 386 68.65 14.34 138.21
C GLU A 386 68.33 13.37 139.37
N GLU A 387 67.65 12.25 139.11
CA GLU A 387 67.36 11.23 140.13
C GLU A 387 68.62 10.59 140.71
N GLU A 388 69.62 10.25 139.87
CA GLU A 388 70.91 9.73 140.33
C GLU A 388 71.69 10.75 141.15
N PHE A 389 71.67 12.02 140.72
CA PHE A 389 72.28 13.12 141.45
C PHE A 389 71.64 13.32 142.84
N MET A 390 70.30 13.29 142.92
CA MET A 390 69.58 13.39 144.19
C MET A 390 69.87 12.18 145.11
N LYS A 391 69.93 10.95 144.58
CA LYS A 391 70.35 9.77 145.36
C LYS A 391 71.76 9.89 145.90
N ALA A 392 72.69 10.44 145.12
CA ALA A 392 74.07 10.67 145.56
C ALA A 392 74.15 11.73 146.67
N LEU A 393 73.26 12.73 146.67
CA LEU A 393 73.12 13.68 147.78
C LEU A 393 72.52 13.03 149.03
N ASP A 394 71.53 12.14 148.88
CA ASP A 394 70.91 11.42 150.00
C ASP A 394 71.87 10.41 150.67
N TRP A 395 72.88 9.88 149.96
CA TRP A 395 73.95 9.06 150.55
C TRP A 395 74.93 9.85 151.45
N GLY A 396 74.89 11.19 151.42
CA GLY A 396 75.68 12.05 152.28
C GLY A 396 75.02 12.42 153.61
N ASN A 397 73.73 12.11 153.78
CA ASN A 397 73.01 12.31 155.04
C ASN A 397 72.76 10.96 155.72
N SER A 398 73.23 10.87 156.97
CA SER A 398 73.27 9.73 157.89
C SER A 398 72.02 8.86 158.00
#